data_AF-A0A8J3M044-F1
#
_entry.id   AF-A0A8J3M044-F1
#
_cell.length_a   1.000
_cell.length_b   1.000
_cell.length_c   1.000
_cell.angle_alpha   90.00
_cell.angle_beta   90.00
_cell.angle_gamma   90.00
#
_symmetry.space_group_name_H-M   'P 1'
#
loop_
_entity.id
_entity.type
_entity.pdbx_description
1 polymer ?
#
loop_
_entity_poly.entity_id
_entity_poly.type
_entity_poly.pdbx_seq_one_letter_code
_entity_poly.pdbx_strand_id
1 'polypeptide(L)'
;MTTLEQNKAIATARLADYLERFPAEFVIAEGDLVTVVGFELRGADQHEFLTFHTFRIVDGEIVDEWSNASTGSAPAGSGAPDPARTPAAIGVGDPAANTQRVADFYRCVFEAQNADAVKDFVTVDYRQHTRHLPPGRSGLEGFVRAAFPDGPLPTPETASMPPAILMGEGDLVVIAGAMPQPDGKGGTYLRYLYDGYRVTDGMLAEHWSGVDPEDPPVH
;
A
#
# COMPACT_ATOMS: atom_id res chain seq x y z
N MET A 1 -3.22 -28.30 4.85
CA MET A 1 -3.06 -26.83 4.90
C MET A 1 -1.58 -26.55 5.07
N THR A 2 -1.00 -25.66 4.27
CA THR A 2 0.42 -25.27 4.45
C THR A 2 0.55 -24.33 5.65
N THR A 3 1.76 -24.08 6.15
CA THR A 3 2.00 -23.10 7.23
C THR A 3 1.50 -21.70 6.84
N LEU A 4 1.71 -21.28 5.58
CA LEU A 4 1.21 -19.99 5.10
C LEU A 4 -0.32 -19.92 5.13
N GLU A 5 -1.01 -20.97 4.68
CA GLU A 5 -2.47 -21.02 4.72
C GLU A 5 -3.01 -21.06 6.17
N GLN A 6 -2.29 -21.69 7.09
CA GLN A 6 -2.61 -21.63 8.51
C GLN A 6 -2.44 -20.21 9.07
N ASN A 7 -1.35 -19.54 8.75
CA ASN A 7 -1.08 -18.18 9.20
C ASN A 7 -2.14 -17.21 8.67
N LYS A 8 -2.55 -17.35 7.40
CA LYS A 8 -3.68 -16.58 6.83
C LYS A 8 -4.98 -16.85 7.58
N ALA A 9 -5.29 -18.09 7.91
CA ALA A 9 -6.47 -18.43 8.68
C ALA A 9 -6.46 -17.80 10.09
N ILE A 10 -5.30 -17.77 10.75
CA ILE A 10 -5.12 -17.11 12.05
C ILE A 10 -5.33 -15.59 11.94
N ALA A 11 -4.70 -14.94 10.96
CA ALA A 11 -4.81 -13.50 10.75
C ALA A 11 -6.25 -13.07 10.38
N THR A 12 -6.91 -13.83 9.52
CA THR A 12 -8.31 -13.56 9.14
C THR A 12 -9.27 -13.81 10.31
N ALA A 13 -9.05 -14.86 11.11
CA ALA A 13 -9.83 -15.10 12.32
C ALA A 13 -9.68 -13.99 13.36
N ARG A 14 -8.48 -13.39 13.50
CA ARG A 14 -8.23 -12.23 14.37
C ARG A 14 -9.07 -11.01 14.00
N LEU A 15 -9.48 -10.92 12.73
CA LEU A 15 -10.29 -9.82 12.17
C LEU A 15 -11.71 -10.28 11.79
N ALA A 16 -12.21 -11.40 12.32
CA ALA A 16 -13.49 -11.98 11.91
C ALA A 16 -14.66 -10.98 11.98
N ASP A 17 -14.83 -10.29 13.11
CA ASP A 17 -15.92 -9.31 13.31
C ASP A 17 -15.94 -8.22 12.22
N TYR A 18 -14.75 -7.87 11.73
CA TYR A 18 -14.58 -6.88 10.68
C TYR A 18 -14.84 -7.48 9.29
N LEU A 19 -14.26 -8.64 9.02
CA LEU A 19 -14.34 -9.32 7.72
C LEU A 19 -15.73 -9.89 7.43
N GLU A 20 -16.54 -10.15 8.45
CA GLU A 20 -17.96 -10.50 8.31
C GLU A 20 -18.77 -9.37 7.66
N ARG A 21 -18.37 -8.11 7.89
CA ARG A 21 -19.03 -6.93 7.34
C ARG A 21 -18.46 -6.53 5.98
N PHE A 22 -17.14 -6.64 5.82
CA PHE A 22 -16.42 -6.32 4.59
C PHE A 22 -15.39 -7.41 4.30
N PRO A 23 -15.59 -8.24 3.25
CA PRO A 23 -14.59 -9.21 2.84
C PRO A 23 -13.23 -8.54 2.62
N ALA A 24 -12.15 -9.25 2.94
CA ALA A 24 -10.81 -8.77 2.65
C ALA A 24 -10.68 -8.52 1.13
N GLU A 25 -10.02 -7.42 0.78
CA GLU A 25 -9.64 -7.12 -0.59
C GLU A 25 -8.63 -8.16 -1.08
N PHE A 26 -7.63 -8.48 -0.26
CA PHE A 26 -6.75 -9.64 -0.43
C PHE A 26 -6.03 -9.96 0.89
N VAL A 27 -5.45 -11.16 0.97
CA VAL A 27 -4.63 -11.60 2.10
C VAL A 27 -3.36 -12.26 1.55
N ILE A 28 -2.20 -11.70 1.85
CA ILE A 28 -0.90 -12.26 1.44
C ILE A 28 -0.07 -12.71 2.64
N ALA A 29 0.73 -13.75 2.46
CA ALA A 29 1.64 -14.27 3.48
C ALA A 29 3.03 -14.58 2.92
N GLU A 30 4.07 -14.21 3.66
CA GLU A 30 5.46 -14.51 3.35
C GLU A 30 6.21 -14.78 4.66
N GLY A 31 6.81 -15.96 4.79
CA GLY A 31 7.48 -16.36 6.03
C GLY A 31 6.52 -16.38 7.22
N ASP A 32 6.84 -15.61 8.26
CA ASP A 32 6.04 -15.41 9.47
C ASP A 32 5.10 -14.20 9.39
N LEU A 33 5.12 -13.43 8.29
CA LEU A 33 4.26 -12.27 8.11
C LEU A 33 2.99 -12.59 7.33
N VAL A 34 1.88 -11.98 7.74
CA VAL A 34 0.61 -11.98 7.02
C VAL A 34 0.05 -10.57 6.98
N THR A 35 -0.31 -10.08 5.80
CA THR A 35 -1.07 -8.84 5.67
C THR A 35 -2.48 -9.13 5.18
N VAL A 36 -3.48 -8.66 5.94
CA VAL A 36 -4.88 -8.60 5.54
C VAL A 36 -5.18 -7.18 5.08
N VAL A 37 -5.58 -7.03 3.82
CA VAL A 37 -6.02 -5.75 3.25
C VAL A 37 -7.54 -5.76 3.14
N GLY A 38 -8.22 -4.73 3.62
CA GLY A 38 -9.69 -4.65 3.62
C GLY A 38 -10.21 -3.21 3.78
N PHE A 39 -11.51 -3.03 4.00
CA PHE A 39 -12.14 -1.72 4.19
C PHE A 39 -12.90 -1.53 5.51
N GLU A 40 -12.51 -0.52 6.30
CA GLU A 40 -13.20 -0.10 7.53
C GLU A 40 -14.12 1.08 7.24
N LEU A 41 -15.28 1.10 7.91
CA LEU A 41 -16.12 2.29 7.93
C LEU A 41 -15.74 3.16 9.11
N ARG A 42 -15.37 4.41 8.84
CA ARG A 42 -14.96 5.39 9.85
C ARG A 42 -15.89 6.59 9.89
N GLY A 43 -15.95 7.22 11.07
CA GLY A 43 -16.73 8.43 11.28
C GLY A 43 -18.25 8.22 11.30
N ALA A 44 -18.97 9.28 11.63
CA ALA A 44 -20.44 9.30 11.67
C ALA A 44 -21.06 9.01 10.30
N ASP A 45 -20.36 9.40 9.22
CA ASP A 45 -20.82 9.23 7.84
C ASP A 45 -20.41 7.90 7.22
N GLN A 46 -19.74 7.03 7.99
CA GLN A 46 -19.33 5.69 7.57
C GLN A 46 -18.51 5.71 6.26
N HIS A 47 -17.42 6.48 6.25
CA HIS A 47 -16.49 6.56 5.14
C HIS A 47 -15.67 5.27 5.01
N GLU A 48 -15.56 4.71 3.80
CA GLU A 48 -14.63 3.61 3.53
C GLU A 48 -13.16 4.04 3.63
N PHE A 49 -12.44 3.41 4.54
CA PHE A 49 -11.01 3.54 4.72
C PHE A 49 -10.32 2.21 4.46
N LEU A 50 -9.36 2.18 3.53
CA LEU A 50 -8.61 0.97 3.23
C LEU A 50 -7.61 0.70 4.37
N THR A 51 -7.70 -0.49 4.96
CA THR A 51 -6.83 -0.92 6.03
C THR A 51 -5.85 -2.00 5.61
N PHE A 52 -4.67 -1.92 6.17
CA PHE A 52 -3.61 -2.91 6.11
C PHE A 52 -3.33 -3.35 7.53
N HIS A 53 -3.69 -4.58 7.86
CA HIS A 53 -3.39 -5.20 9.14
C HIS A 53 -2.32 -6.26 8.91
N THR A 54 -1.10 -5.99 9.37
CA THR A 54 0.03 -6.90 9.28
C THR A 54 0.25 -7.61 10.61
N PHE A 55 0.37 -8.92 10.58
CA PHE A 55 0.64 -9.76 11.74
C PHE A 55 1.95 -10.50 11.57
N ARG A 56 2.70 -10.66 12.66
CA ARG A 56 3.76 -11.67 12.74
C ARG A 56 3.21 -12.88 13.49
N ILE A 57 3.33 -14.07 12.89
CA ILE A 57 2.76 -15.32 13.41
C ILE A 57 3.87 -16.35 13.56
N VAL A 58 4.14 -16.75 14.80
CA VAL A 58 5.18 -17.71 15.17
C VAL A 58 4.51 -18.85 15.93
N ASP A 59 4.77 -20.10 15.52
CA ASP A 59 4.22 -21.31 16.16
C ASP A 59 2.68 -21.31 16.30
N GLY A 60 1.99 -20.64 15.38
CA GLY A 60 0.53 -20.54 15.38
C GLY A 60 -0.04 -19.44 16.30
N GLU A 61 0.81 -18.60 16.87
CA GLU A 61 0.41 -17.47 17.72
C GLU A 61 0.78 -16.14 17.06
N ILE A 62 -0.10 -15.14 17.20
CA ILE A 62 0.20 -13.77 16.80
C ILE A 62 1.13 -13.16 17.85
N VAL A 63 2.34 -12.81 17.45
CA VAL A 63 3.36 -12.20 18.33
C VAL A 63 3.48 -10.69 18.14
N ASP A 64 3.07 -10.17 16.98
CA ASP A 64 2.97 -8.72 16.71
C ASP A 64 1.81 -8.39 15.77
N GLU A 65 1.33 -7.16 15.87
CA GLU A 65 0.26 -6.58 15.07
C GLU A 65 0.61 -5.13 14.72
N TRP A 66 0.58 -4.78 13.44
CA TRP A 66 0.76 -3.42 12.92
C TRP A 66 -0.41 -3.06 12.01
N SER A 67 -0.90 -1.83 12.11
CA SER A 67 -2.01 -1.37 11.27
C SER A 67 -2.01 0.12 11.00
N ASN A 68 -2.32 0.51 9.76
CA ASN A 68 -2.62 1.90 9.39
C ASN A 68 -3.96 2.38 9.94
N ALA A 69 -4.78 1.48 10.50
CA ALA A 69 -6.04 1.83 11.13
C ALA A 69 -5.87 2.74 12.38
N SER A 70 -4.69 2.73 13.00
CA SER A 70 -4.44 3.42 14.26
C SER A 70 -4.10 4.92 14.13
N THR A 71 -3.86 5.42 12.91
CA THR A 71 -3.49 6.81 12.64
C THR A 71 -4.71 7.63 12.18
N GLY A 72 -5.26 8.47 13.06
CA GLY A 72 -6.18 9.55 12.68
C GLY A 72 -7.64 9.43 13.14
N SER A 73 -8.20 10.55 13.61
CA SER A 73 -9.64 10.72 13.87
C SER A 73 -10.32 11.24 12.61
N ALA A 74 -11.38 10.60 12.13
CA ALA A 74 -12.07 10.99 10.89
C ALA A 74 -12.93 12.27 11.08
N PRO A 75 -12.79 13.31 10.23
CA PRO A 75 -13.89 14.21 9.87
C PRO A 75 -14.81 13.60 8.78
N ALA A 76 -15.71 14.42 8.24
CA ALA A 76 -16.90 14.01 7.50
C ALA A 76 -16.66 14.02 5.97
N GLY A 77 -16.74 12.84 5.35
CA GLY A 77 -16.67 12.67 3.90
C GLY A 77 -17.53 11.50 3.42
N SER A 78 -18.39 11.73 2.43
CA SER A 78 -19.33 10.74 1.93
C SER A 78 -18.68 9.67 1.04
N GLY A 79 -19.06 8.42 1.27
CA GLY A 79 -18.76 7.30 0.38
C GLY A 79 -19.25 6.00 1.01
N ALA A 80 -20.45 5.57 0.63
CA ALA A 80 -20.93 4.24 0.98
C ALA A 80 -20.03 3.18 0.30
N PRO A 81 -19.86 2.01 0.93
CA PRO A 81 -19.13 0.90 0.33
C PRO A 81 -19.64 0.54 -1.05
N ASP A 82 -18.74 0.19 -1.97
CA ASP A 82 -19.14 -0.40 -3.25
C ASP A 82 -19.53 -1.87 -3.00
N PRO A 83 -20.84 -2.21 -2.99
CA PRO A 83 -21.28 -3.58 -2.70
C PRO A 83 -20.96 -4.56 -3.84
N ALA A 84 -20.49 -4.08 -5.00
CA ALA A 84 -20.07 -4.90 -6.13
C ALA A 84 -18.55 -5.12 -6.20
N ARG A 85 -17.77 -4.57 -5.23
CA ARG A 85 -16.32 -4.77 -5.19
C ARG A 85 -16.00 -6.26 -5.05
N THR A 86 -15.24 -6.77 -6.01
CA THR A 86 -14.76 -8.16 -6.00
C THR A 86 -13.34 -8.17 -5.43
N PRO A 87 -13.07 -8.95 -4.37
CA PRO A 87 -11.72 -9.11 -3.86
C PRO A 87 -10.71 -9.44 -4.95
N ALA A 88 -9.54 -8.84 -4.84
CA ALA A 88 -8.40 -9.13 -5.69
C ALA A 88 -7.91 -10.56 -5.45
N ALA A 89 -8.03 -11.40 -6.47
CA ALA A 89 -7.39 -12.72 -6.44
C ALA A 89 -5.87 -12.57 -6.55
N ILE A 90 -5.14 -13.44 -5.86
CA ILE A 90 -3.70 -13.58 -6.03
C ILE A 90 -3.45 -14.28 -7.37
N GLY A 91 -2.75 -13.60 -8.27
CA GLY A 91 -2.34 -14.13 -9.56
C GLY A 91 -1.00 -14.84 -9.50
N VAL A 92 -0.55 -15.32 -10.66
CA VAL A 92 0.78 -15.94 -10.79
C VAL A 92 1.83 -14.85 -10.93
N GLY A 93 2.91 -14.95 -10.16
CA GLY A 93 4.04 -14.04 -10.21
C GLY A 93 5.25 -14.59 -9.47
N ASP A 94 6.36 -13.88 -9.55
CA ASP A 94 7.57 -14.13 -8.77
C ASP A 94 7.66 -13.10 -7.63
N PRO A 95 7.33 -13.46 -6.37
CA PRO A 95 7.35 -12.54 -5.25
C PRO A 95 8.69 -11.84 -5.03
N ALA A 96 9.81 -12.54 -5.27
CA ALA A 96 11.14 -11.97 -5.05
C ALA A 96 11.45 -10.90 -6.11
N ALA A 97 11.11 -11.17 -7.38
CA ALA A 97 11.24 -10.17 -8.44
C ALA A 97 10.28 -8.99 -8.23
N ASN A 98 9.04 -9.27 -7.82
CA ASN A 98 8.00 -8.27 -7.63
C ASN A 98 8.30 -7.34 -6.45
N THR A 99 8.74 -7.87 -5.31
CA THR A 99 9.14 -7.06 -4.14
C THR A 99 10.35 -6.18 -4.46
N GLN A 100 11.36 -6.72 -5.15
CA GLN A 100 12.50 -5.95 -5.64
C GLN A 100 12.05 -4.81 -6.57
N ARG A 101 11.12 -5.10 -7.48
CA ARG A 101 10.58 -4.11 -8.41
C ARG A 101 9.86 -2.96 -7.71
N VAL A 102 9.09 -3.25 -6.66
CA VAL A 102 8.44 -2.23 -5.83
C VAL A 102 9.48 -1.43 -5.05
N ALA A 103 10.50 -2.06 -4.45
CA ALA A 103 11.58 -1.35 -3.78
C ALA A 103 12.33 -0.38 -4.72
N ASP A 104 12.65 -0.84 -5.94
CA ASP A 104 13.27 -0.01 -6.96
C ASP A 104 12.38 1.13 -7.44
N PHE A 105 11.06 0.92 -7.50
CA PHE A 105 10.11 1.98 -7.81
C PHE A 105 10.23 3.13 -6.81
N TYR A 106 10.22 2.85 -5.49
CA TYR A 106 10.36 3.91 -4.49
C TYR A 106 11.72 4.61 -4.55
N ARG A 107 12.80 3.86 -4.78
CA ARG A 107 14.16 4.41 -4.91
C ARG A 107 14.29 5.32 -6.13
N CYS A 108 13.80 4.87 -7.28
CA CYS A 108 13.97 5.57 -8.56
C CYS A 108 12.95 6.69 -8.78
N VAL A 109 11.78 6.64 -8.17
CA VAL A 109 10.72 7.66 -8.35
C VAL A 109 10.67 8.63 -7.19
N PHE A 110 10.57 8.14 -5.96
CA PHE A 110 10.33 8.99 -4.79
C PHE A 110 11.62 9.48 -4.14
N GLU A 111 12.59 8.60 -3.85
CA GLU A 111 13.88 9.05 -3.30
C GLU A 111 14.67 9.89 -4.31
N ALA A 112 14.68 9.48 -5.58
CA ALA A 112 15.29 10.25 -6.66
C ALA A 112 14.42 11.41 -7.15
N GLN A 113 13.20 11.61 -6.61
CA GLN A 113 12.29 12.69 -6.97
C GLN A 113 12.07 12.82 -8.49
N ASN A 114 12.05 11.68 -9.19
CA ASN A 114 12.11 11.64 -10.65
C ASN A 114 10.75 11.21 -11.23
N ALA A 115 9.93 12.21 -11.56
CA ALA A 115 8.63 11.98 -12.20
C ALA A 115 8.75 11.24 -13.54
N ASP A 116 9.83 11.43 -14.29
CA ASP A 116 10.00 10.82 -15.61
C ASP A 116 10.33 9.33 -15.53
N ALA A 117 10.80 8.84 -14.37
CA ALA A 117 11.07 7.42 -14.12
C ALA A 117 9.78 6.60 -13.92
N VAL A 118 8.63 7.22 -13.64
CA VAL A 118 7.37 6.50 -13.39
C VAL A 118 7.01 5.55 -14.54
N LYS A 119 7.24 5.97 -15.79
CA LYS A 119 6.99 5.16 -16.99
C LYS A 119 7.80 3.87 -17.08
N ASP A 120 8.91 3.80 -16.36
CA ASP A 120 9.78 2.64 -16.34
C ASP A 120 9.31 1.59 -15.34
N PHE A 121 8.31 1.91 -14.49
CA PHE A 121 7.79 1.02 -13.45
C PHE A 121 6.30 0.74 -13.56
N VAL A 122 5.52 1.69 -14.08
CA VAL A 122 4.07 1.69 -13.98
C VAL A 122 3.43 1.49 -15.36
N THR A 123 2.42 0.61 -15.45
CA THR A 123 1.71 0.37 -16.72
C THR A 123 0.96 1.61 -17.17
N VAL A 124 0.68 1.74 -18.47
CA VAL A 124 -0.07 2.89 -19.00
C VAL A 124 -1.49 2.97 -18.43
N ASP A 125 -2.10 1.80 -18.20
CA ASP A 125 -3.46 1.59 -17.69
C ASP A 125 -3.52 1.41 -16.17
N TYR A 126 -2.49 1.89 -15.46
CA TYR A 126 -2.36 1.79 -14.01
C TYR A 126 -3.64 2.13 -13.25
N ARG A 127 -4.14 1.15 -12.51
CA ARG A 127 -5.38 1.25 -11.74
C ARG A 127 -5.07 1.76 -10.34
N GLN A 128 -5.55 2.98 -10.07
CA GLN A 128 -5.41 3.65 -8.79
C GLN A 128 -6.72 3.51 -8.01
N HIS A 129 -6.68 2.85 -6.85
CA HIS A 129 -7.84 2.76 -5.95
C HIS A 129 -7.99 4.00 -5.07
N THR A 130 -6.93 4.80 -4.95
CA THR A 130 -6.91 6.00 -4.12
C THR A 130 -7.58 7.20 -4.80
N ARG A 131 -8.75 7.59 -4.28
CA ARG A 131 -9.65 8.60 -4.88
C ARG A 131 -9.06 10.01 -5.02
N HIS A 132 -8.09 10.39 -4.21
CA HIS A 132 -7.50 11.74 -4.24
C HIS A 132 -6.34 11.89 -5.23
N LEU A 133 -5.84 10.79 -5.81
CA LEU A 133 -4.82 10.82 -6.86
C LEU A 133 -5.47 10.68 -8.23
N PRO A 134 -5.12 11.51 -9.22
CA PRO A 134 -5.61 11.32 -10.58
C PRO A 134 -5.26 9.91 -11.09
N PRO A 135 -6.17 9.23 -11.80
CA PRO A 135 -5.96 7.86 -12.23
C PRO A 135 -4.88 7.74 -13.32
N GLY A 136 -4.38 6.52 -13.51
CA GLY A 136 -3.43 6.20 -14.57
C GLY A 136 -2.01 6.72 -14.32
N ARG A 137 -1.09 6.29 -15.19
CA ARG A 137 0.32 6.65 -15.09
C ARG A 137 0.56 8.17 -15.09
N SER A 138 -0.11 8.89 -15.98
CA SER A 138 0.03 10.35 -16.09
C SER A 138 -0.39 11.08 -14.82
N GLY A 139 -1.36 10.55 -14.08
CA GLY A 139 -1.77 11.09 -12.80
C GLY A 139 -0.66 11.00 -11.75
N LEU A 140 -0.01 9.84 -11.66
CA LEU A 140 1.13 9.62 -10.78
C LEU A 140 2.35 10.46 -11.19
N GLU A 141 2.66 10.56 -12.49
CA GLU A 141 3.73 11.46 -12.99
C GLU A 141 3.46 12.92 -12.59
N GLY A 142 2.21 13.38 -12.73
CA GLY A 142 1.80 14.72 -12.31
C GLY A 142 1.95 14.95 -10.81
N PHE A 143 1.54 13.97 -9.99
CA PHE A 143 1.69 14.01 -8.55
C PHE A 143 3.16 14.12 -8.12
N VAL A 144 4.04 13.25 -8.65
CA VAL A 144 5.48 13.28 -8.31
C VAL A 144 6.10 14.62 -8.71
N ARG A 145 5.76 15.14 -9.90
CA ARG A 145 6.27 16.43 -10.38
C ARG A 145 5.79 17.61 -9.52
N ALA A 146 4.56 17.56 -9.03
CA ALA A 146 4.02 18.59 -8.15
C ALA A 146 4.62 18.51 -6.73
N ALA A 147 4.84 17.30 -6.20
CA ALA A 147 5.41 17.08 -4.89
C ALA A 147 6.91 17.43 -4.83
N PHE A 148 7.64 17.24 -5.93
CA PHE A 148 9.08 17.46 -6.01
C PHE A 148 9.46 18.37 -7.20
N PRO A 149 9.13 19.67 -7.12
CA PRO A 149 9.36 20.60 -8.23
C PRO A 149 10.86 20.81 -8.56
N ASP A 150 11.74 20.56 -7.59
CA ASP A 150 13.19 20.72 -7.73
C ASP A 150 13.94 19.42 -8.11
N GLY A 151 13.21 18.31 -8.28
CA GLY A 151 13.77 17.05 -8.76
C GLY A 151 14.20 17.11 -10.25
N PRO A 152 14.91 16.09 -10.75
CA PRO A 152 15.30 14.86 -10.06
C PRO A 152 16.61 14.98 -9.28
N LEU A 153 16.78 14.14 -8.28
CA LEU A 153 18.04 13.87 -7.58
C LEU A 153 18.73 12.62 -8.17
N PRO A 154 20.05 12.43 -7.96
CA PRO A 154 20.70 11.17 -8.28
C PRO A 154 20.04 10.01 -7.54
N THR A 155 19.71 8.93 -8.26
CA THR A 155 19.13 7.74 -7.64
C THR A 155 20.17 7.07 -6.72
N PRO A 156 19.85 6.82 -5.45
CA PRO A 156 20.77 6.14 -4.56
C PRO A 156 20.92 4.66 -4.97
N GLU A 157 22.07 4.05 -4.66
CA GLU A 157 22.32 2.63 -4.97
C GLU A 157 21.42 1.71 -4.13
N THR A 158 21.16 2.09 -2.88
CA THR A 158 20.29 1.39 -1.94
C THR A 158 19.27 2.35 -1.34
N ALA A 159 18.10 1.84 -0.94
CA ALA A 159 17.08 2.66 -0.26
C ALA A 159 17.67 3.32 0.99
N SER A 160 17.47 4.63 1.13
CA SER A 160 18.00 5.41 2.27
C SER A 160 17.27 5.07 3.57
N MET A 161 15.98 4.72 3.46
CA MET A 161 15.17 4.19 4.55
C MET A 161 14.46 2.93 4.06
N PRO A 162 15.01 1.72 4.32
CA PRO A 162 14.35 0.49 3.93
C PRO A 162 12.99 0.36 4.65
N PRO A 163 11.97 -0.20 3.98
CA PRO A 163 10.66 -0.38 4.57
C PRO A 163 10.72 -1.36 5.74
N ALA A 164 9.83 -1.18 6.71
CA ALA A 164 9.68 -2.11 7.83
C ALA A 164 9.03 -3.43 7.40
N ILE A 165 8.14 -3.36 6.41
CA ILE A 165 7.46 -4.49 5.78
C ILE A 165 7.65 -4.35 4.27
N LEU A 166 8.16 -5.39 3.63
CA LEU A 166 8.14 -5.58 2.18
C LEU A 166 7.96 -7.08 1.95
N MET A 167 6.78 -7.46 1.47
CA MET A 167 6.42 -8.86 1.30
C MET A 167 5.59 -9.05 0.03
N GLY A 168 5.68 -10.22 -0.59
CA GLY A 168 4.95 -10.55 -1.80
C GLY A 168 4.38 -11.96 -1.78
N GLU A 169 3.26 -12.14 -2.48
CA GLU A 169 2.70 -13.44 -2.79
C GLU A 169 2.09 -13.42 -4.19
N GLY A 170 2.55 -14.33 -5.06
CA GLY A 170 2.19 -14.33 -6.47
C GLY A 170 2.53 -13.00 -7.13
N ASP A 171 1.50 -12.33 -7.67
CA ASP A 171 1.60 -11.03 -8.32
C ASP A 171 1.30 -9.83 -7.40
N LEU A 172 1.02 -10.06 -6.12
CA LEU A 172 0.75 -9.00 -5.14
C LEU A 172 1.96 -8.71 -4.25
N VAL A 173 2.15 -7.44 -3.91
CA VAL A 173 3.20 -6.95 -3.01
C VAL A 173 2.59 -5.96 -2.03
N VAL A 174 2.97 -6.06 -0.75
CA VAL A 174 2.70 -5.03 0.27
C VAL A 174 4.02 -4.42 0.72
N ILE A 175 4.02 -3.11 0.87
CA ILE A 175 5.10 -2.33 1.48
C ILE A 175 4.55 -1.45 2.60
N ALA A 176 5.23 -1.41 3.73
CA ALA A 176 4.97 -0.45 4.78
C ALA A 176 6.26 0.06 5.41
N GLY A 177 6.35 1.36 5.68
CA GLY A 177 7.55 1.97 6.22
C GLY A 177 7.43 3.47 6.35
N ALA A 178 8.40 4.07 7.05
CA ALA A 178 8.52 5.52 7.11
C ALA A 178 9.11 6.05 5.80
N MET A 179 8.56 7.15 5.30
CA MET A 179 9.05 7.85 4.13
C MET A 179 9.08 9.36 4.39
N PRO A 180 10.13 10.09 3.98
CA PRO A 180 10.13 11.53 4.05
C PRO A 180 9.12 12.09 3.05
N GLN A 181 8.30 13.03 3.50
CA GLN A 181 7.36 13.78 2.66
C GLN A 181 7.61 15.28 2.85
N PRO A 182 7.46 16.11 1.80
CA PRO A 182 7.45 17.56 1.94
C PRO A 182 6.37 18.00 2.94
N ASP A 183 6.63 19.02 3.75
CA ASP A 183 5.65 19.60 4.69
C ASP A 183 4.91 20.84 4.15
N GLY A 184 5.14 21.19 2.88
CA GLY A 184 4.63 22.39 2.21
C GLY A 184 5.22 23.73 2.71
N LYS A 185 6.19 23.69 3.64
CA LYS A 185 6.84 24.87 4.26
C LYS A 185 8.37 24.87 4.07
N GLY A 186 8.86 24.06 3.15
CA GLY A 186 10.29 23.90 2.87
C GLY A 186 11.01 22.93 3.82
N GLY A 187 10.27 22.16 4.63
CA GLY A 187 10.77 21.08 5.47
C GLY A 187 10.26 19.71 5.00
N THR A 188 10.61 18.67 5.77
CA THR A 188 10.13 17.30 5.57
C THR A 188 9.63 16.70 6.87
N TYR A 189 8.61 15.86 6.81
CA TYR A 189 8.17 15.03 7.93
C TYR A 189 8.17 13.55 7.54
N LEU A 190 8.25 12.67 8.55
CA LEU A 190 8.14 11.22 8.33
C LEU A 190 6.67 10.82 8.31
N ARG A 191 6.24 10.24 7.20
CA ARG A 191 4.93 9.62 7.06
C ARG A 191 5.09 8.10 6.97
N TYR A 192 4.27 7.36 7.70
CA TYR A 192 4.19 5.91 7.51
C TYR A 192 3.25 5.60 6.35
N LEU A 193 3.78 5.01 5.28
CA LEU A 193 3.00 4.50 4.17
C LEU A 193 2.65 3.03 4.40
N TYR A 194 1.51 2.63 3.86
CA TYR A 194 1.05 1.26 3.74
C TYR A 194 0.44 1.15 2.35
N ASP A 195 1.14 0.52 1.42
CA ASP A 195 0.71 0.44 0.03
C ASP A 195 0.73 -1.03 -0.41
N GLY A 196 -0.26 -1.40 -1.22
CA GLY A 196 -0.38 -2.67 -1.90
C GLY A 196 -0.28 -2.46 -3.40
N TYR A 197 0.38 -3.38 -4.10
CA TYR A 197 0.58 -3.32 -5.55
C TYR A 197 0.28 -4.67 -6.19
N ARG A 198 -0.29 -4.63 -7.39
CA ARG A 198 -0.26 -5.76 -8.34
C ARG A 198 0.84 -5.51 -9.36
N VAL A 199 1.67 -6.51 -9.60
CA VAL A 199 2.72 -6.49 -10.61
C VAL A 199 2.36 -7.42 -11.76
N THR A 200 2.30 -6.89 -12.98
CA THR A 200 2.00 -7.64 -14.20
C THR A 200 3.09 -7.37 -15.22
N ASP A 201 3.67 -8.43 -15.78
CA ASP A 201 4.76 -8.35 -16.76
C ASP A 201 5.94 -7.46 -16.30
N GLY A 202 6.26 -7.52 -15.00
CA GLY A 202 7.33 -6.73 -14.38
C GLY A 202 7.00 -5.25 -14.17
N MET A 203 5.74 -4.85 -14.29
CA MET A 203 5.26 -3.47 -14.13
C MET A 203 4.16 -3.40 -13.08
N LEU A 204 4.14 -2.32 -12.30
CA LEU A 204 3.07 -2.01 -11.34
C LEU A 204 1.82 -1.65 -12.13
N ALA A 205 0.77 -2.47 -12.01
CA ALA A 205 -0.46 -2.38 -12.79
C ALA A 205 -1.67 -1.89 -11.97
N GLU A 206 -1.66 -2.13 -10.66
CA GLU A 206 -2.73 -1.74 -9.75
C GLU A 206 -2.16 -1.37 -8.39
N HIS A 207 -2.80 -0.41 -7.71
CA HIS A 207 -2.34 0.09 -6.42
C HIS A 207 -3.47 0.42 -5.46
N TRP A 208 -3.27 0.00 -4.22
CA TRP A 208 -4.11 0.24 -3.07
C TRP A 208 -3.28 1.02 -2.05
N SER A 209 -3.72 2.19 -1.63
CA SER A 209 -2.98 2.98 -0.64
C SER A 209 -3.77 3.16 0.65
N GLY A 210 -3.08 2.94 1.75
CA GLY A 210 -3.58 3.09 3.12
C GLY A 210 -3.49 4.52 3.64
N VAL A 211 -3.30 5.50 2.74
CA VAL A 211 -3.33 6.93 3.05
C VAL A 211 -4.77 7.37 3.21
N ASP A 212 -5.08 7.98 4.36
CA ASP A 212 -6.38 8.60 4.58
C ASP A 212 -6.60 9.75 3.57
N PRO A 213 -7.66 9.71 2.74
CA PRO A 213 -7.97 10.81 1.84
C PRO A 213 -8.22 12.15 2.55
N GLU A 214 -8.59 12.13 3.83
CA GLU A 214 -8.80 13.32 4.65
C GLU A 214 -7.53 13.83 5.35
N ASP A 215 -6.46 13.03 5.36
CA ASP A 215 -5.10 13.42 5.75
C ASP A 215 -4.11 13.18 4.58
N PRO A 216 -4.35 13.83 3.41
CA PRO A 216 -3.48 13.66 2.26
C PRO A 216 -2.12 14.33 2.51
N PRO A 217 -1.07 13.96 1.76
CA PRO A 217 0.20 14.68 1.79
C PRO A 217 -0.04 16.18 1.57
N VAL A 218 0.48 17.02 2.47
CA VAL A 218 0.39 18.47 2.34
C VAL A 218 1.48 18.91 1.35
N HIS A 219 1.06 19.40 0.18
CA HIS A 219 1.95 19.96 -0.84
C HIS A 219 2.32 21.41 -0.53
#